data_AF-A0A7S0B7P3-F1
#
_entry.id   AF-A0A7S0B7P3-F1
#
_cell.length_a   1.000
_cell.length_b   1.000
_cell.length_c   1.000
_cell.angle_alpha   90.00
_cell.angle_beta   90.00
_cell.angle_gamma   90.00
#
_symmetry.space_group_name_H-M   'P 1'
#
loop_
_entity.id
_entity.type
_entity.pdbx_description
1 polymer ?
#
loop_
_entity_poly.entity_id
_entity_poly.type
_entity_poly.pdbx_seq_one_letter_code
_entity_poly.pdbx_strand_id
1 'polypeptide(L)'
;GVDLNLDEFNLSAPTELARHAVCISLEAGVDISSAFWSNLDSTVPSSFNEADKSLLRKVFNPRLCDRREEGVCFVPPDTSFAYVQKLRHLVKEEETLHQKRKDHFFSRAFSLESPGPLFPPSWTAAVQIARPEASGKRGCQLHACPNYKAQAHIWEKALKSDLPVFDKSTEDGTRFRVYKLGSGDVRTTEVRTTREHDGREIVGAVFSSQPWNDTSRQDKGIRDDERIVKATEYVQSKRSGKGYDCYVVLETDKGNDIVTKDLIDGTFTRDENPGDLEERTSLAKVVRTDRCSIGNVTVGDLANCQSAVYSWVTKYFNVASSTR
;
A
#
# COMPACT_ATOMS: atom_id res chain seq x y z
N GLY A 1 4.21 24.84 13.55
CA GLY A 1 3.41 25.27 14.71
C GLY A 1 2.02 25.56 14.21
N VAL A 2 1.00 25.02 14.87
CA VAL A 2 -0.38 25.45 14.63
C VAL A 2 -0.51 26.80 15.32
N ASP A 3 -0.79 27.86 14.56
CA ASP A 3 -1.09 29.17 15.11
C ASP A 3 -2.50 29.10 15.70
N LEU A 4 -2.57 28.83 17.01
CA LEU A 4 -3.80 28.92 17.75
C LEU A 4 -4.04 30.41 17.96
N ASN A 5 -4.95 31.00 17.17
CA ASN A 5 -5.34 32.40 17.33
C ASN A 5 -6.01 32.60 18.70
N LEU A 6 -5.19 32.88 19.73
CA LEU A 6 -5.64 33.02 21.12
C LEU A 6 -6.50 34.27 21.34
N ASP A 7 -6.55 35.19 20.38
CA ASP A 7 -7.29 36.45 20.49
C ASP A 7 -8.82 36.25 20.47
N GLU A 8 -9.32 35.11 19.99
CA GLU A 8 -10.75 34.75 20.05
C GLU A 8 -11.16 34.15 21.41
N PHE A 9 -10.21 33.75 22.27
CA PHE A 9 -10.53 33.22 23.59
C PHE A 9 -10.80 34.35 24.56
N ASN A 10 -12.09 34.65 24.76
CA ASN A 10 -12.53 35.60 25.77
C ASN A 10 -12.27 35.05 27.20
N LEU A 11 -11.11 35.36 27.78
CA LEU A 11 -10.73 35.00 29.15
C LEU A 11 -11.35 35.94 30.21
N SER A 12 -12.17 36.92 29.83
CA SER A 12 -12.59 37.99 30.75
C SER A 12 -13.59 37.57 31.83
N ALA A 13 -14.21 36.40 31.72
CA ALA A 13 -15.03 35.84 32.79
C ALA A 13 -14.98 34.30 32.76
N PRO A 14 -14.44 33.64 33.81
CA PRO A 14 -14.61 32.19 33.94
C PRO A 14 -16.11 31.89 34.07
N THR A 15 -16.65 31.10 33.15
CA THR A 15 -18.00 30.55 33.29
C THR A 15 -17.99 29.62 34.49
N GLU A 16 -18.55 30.07 35.61
CA GLU A 16 -18.73 29.28 36.82
C GLU A 16 -19.79 28.20 36.54
N LEU A 17 -19.34 27.07 35.97
CA LEU A 17 -20.15 25.87 35.91
C LEU A 17 -20.42 25.44 37.35
N ALA A 18 -21.69 25.22 37.70
CA ALA A 18 -22.11 24.69 38.99
C ALA A 18 -21.53 23.28 39.22
N ARG A 19 -20.24 23.22 39.59
CA ARG A 19 -19.45 22.00 39.85
C ARG A 19 -19.67 21.45 41.25
N HIS A 20 -20.77 21.83 41.90
CA HIS A 20 -21.03 21.55 43.31
C HIS A 20 -20.99 20.06 43.66
N ALA A 21 -21.23 19.14 42.72
CA ALA A 21 -21.12 17.70 42.97
C ALA A 21 -19.70 17.13 42.83
N VAL A 22 -18.83 17.73 42.01
CA VAL A 22 -17.48 17.19 41.74
C VAL A 22 -16.46 17.71 42.74
N CYS A 23 -16.61 18.95 43.22
CA CYS A 23 -15.72 19.51 44.25
C CYS A 23 -15.82 18.81 45.60
N ILE A 24 -16.98 18.25 45.98
CA ILE A 24 -17.14 17.57 47.28
C ILE A 24 -16.30 16.28 47.35
N SER A 25 -16.03 15.62 46.22
CA SER A 25 -15.21 14.40 46.19
C SER A 25 -13.69 14.66 46.26
N LEU A 26 -13.25 15.90 45.99
CA LEU A 26 -11.84 16.28 46.10
C LEU A 26 -11.37 16.39 47.56
N GLU A 27 -12.26 16.73 48.49
CA GLU A 27 -11.93 16.80 49.92
C GLU A 27 -11.64 15.41 50.52
N ALA A 28 -12.13 14.33 49.91
CA ALA A 28 -11.89 12.96 50.34
C ALA A 28 -10.57 12.36 49.81
N GLY A 29 -9.75 13.12 49.08
CA GLY A 29 -8.47 12.66 48.54
C GLY A 29 -8.60 11.57 47.46
N VAL A 30 -9.78 11.44 46.85
CA VAL A 30 -9.98 10.49 45.74
C VAL A 30 -9.33 11.06 44.49
N ASP A 31 -8.35 10.34 43.94
CA ASP A 31 -7.72 10.68 42.68
C ASP A 31 -8.70 10.41 41.51
N ILE A 32 -9.43 11.46 41.13
CA ILE A 32 -10.42 11.44 40.06
C ILE A 32 -9.77 11.02 38.73
N SER A 33 -8.50 11.38 38.51
CA SER A 33 -7.79 11.06 37.26
C SER A 33 -7.59 9.55 37.11
N SER A 34 -7.06 8.88 38.13
CA SER A 34 -6.85 7.43 38.10
C SER A 34 -8.16 6.67 38.03
N ALA A 35 -9.22 7.16 38.70
CA ALA A 35 -10.56 6.58 38.59
C ALA A 35 -11.12 6.66 37.17
N PHE A 36 -10.95 7.80 36.48
CA PHE A 36 -11.37 7.99 35.10
C PHE A 36 -10.61 7.05 34.15
N TRP A 37 -9.28 7.05 34.20
CA TRP A 37 -8.45 6.20 33.34
C TRP A 37 -8.70 4.71 33.57
N SER A 38 -8.81 4.30 34.84
CA SER A 38 -9.15 2.91 35.20
C SER A 38 -10.53 2.51 34.67
N ASN A 39 -11.53 3.39 34.73
CA ASN A 39 -12.83 3.12 34.14
C ASN A 39 -12.72 2.94 32.62
N LEU A 40 -11.94 3.79 31.95
CA LEU A 40 -11.77 3.76 30.50
C LEU A 40 -11.05 2.49 30.04
N ASP A 41 -9.99 2.08 30.72
CA ASP A 41 -9.13 0.96 30.31
C ASP A 41 -9.69 -0.39 30.74
N SER A 42 -10.49 -0.43 31.81
CA SER A 42 -10.99 -1.69 32.36
C SER A 42 -12.00 -2.41 31.45
N THR A 43 -12.03 -3.74 31.59
CA THR A 43 -13.07 -4.61 31.00
C THR A 43 -14.25 -4.83 31.93
N VAL A 44 -14.16 -4.40 33.20
CA VAL A 44 -15.25 -4.48 34.17
C VAL A 44 -16.38 -3.49 33.84
N PRO A 45 -17.61 -3.76 34.32
CA PRO A 45 -18.75 -2.87 34.14
C PRO A 45 -18.40 -1.44 34.58
N SER A 46 -18.51 -0.51 33.64
CA SER A 46 -18.17 0.90 33.83
C SER A 46 -19.41 1.70 34.24
N SER A 47 -19.19 2.84 34.89
CA SER A 47 -20.23 3.86 35.06
C SER A 47 -20.63 4.51 33.73
N PHE A 48 -19.79 4.40 32.69
CA PHE A 48 -20.13 4.80 31.33
C PHE A 48 -20.95 3.73 30.64
N ASN A 49 -21.96 4.16 29.86
CA ASN A 49 -22.53 3.27 28.87
C ASN A 49 -21.47 2.91 27.81
N GLU A 50 -21.61 1.76 27.17
CA GLU A 50 -20.58 1.23 26.26
C GLU A 50 -20.31 2.14 25.06
N ALA A 51 -21.33 2.86 24.57
CA ALA A 51 -21.17 3.79 23.46
C ALA A 51 -20.28 5.00 23.83
N ASP A 52 -20.49 5.58 25.00
CA ASP A 52 -19.68 6.70 25.50
C ASP A 52 -18.28 6.23 25.90
N LYS A 53 -18.16 5.03 26.47
CA LYS A 53 -16.86 4.41 26.75
C LYS A 53 -16.04 4.24 25.47
N SER A 54 -16.67 3.72 24.42
CA SER A 54 -16.03 3.56 23.10
C SER A 54 -15.62 4.92 22.50
N LEU A 55 -16.48 5.93 22.56
CA LEU A 55 -16.18 7.29 22.12
C LEU A 55 -14.97 7.87 22.86
N LEU A 56 -14.99 7.84 24.19
CA LEU A 56 -13.90 8.38 25.02
C LEU A 56 -12.60 7.63 24.80
N ARG A 57 -12.63 6.31 24.52
CA ARG A 57 -11.43 5.54 24.14
C ARG A 57 -10.81 6.03 22.83
N LYS A 58 -11.64 6.41 21.85
CA LYS A 58 -11.15 6.99 20.59
C LYS A 58 -10.49 8.35 20.83
N VAL A 59 -11.14 9.20 21.61
CA VAL A 59 -10.67 10.57 21.92
C VAL A 59 -9.41 10.56 22.79
N PHE A 60 -9.38 9.74 23.83
CA PHE A 60 -8.24 9.60 24.74
C PHE A 60 -7.43 8.34 24.45
N ASN A 61 -7.13 8.13 23.17
CA ASN A 61 -6.26 7.05 22.74
C ASN A 61 -4.90 7.18 23.47
N PRO A 62 -4.43 6.17 24.23
CA PRO A 62 -3.23 6.27 25.06
C PRO A 62 -1.95 6.65 24.32
N ARG A 63 -1.95 6.56 22.99
CA ARG A 63 -0.76 6.77 22.17
C ARG A 63 -0.83 8.03 21.29
N LEU A 64 -2.02 8.61 21.17
CA LEU A 64 -2.23 9.89 20.48
C LEU A 64 -2.48 11.03 21.47
N CYS A 65 -2.86 10.70 22.71
CA CYS A 65 -3.21 11.65 23.74
C CYS A 65 -2.16 11.59 24.86
N ASP A 66 -1.44 12.69 25.03
CA ASP A 66 -0.47 12.93 26.11
C ASP A 66 -1.12 13.28 27.44
N ARG A 67 -2.43 13.56 27.47
CA ARG A 67 -3.16 13.96 28.69
C ARG A 67 -3.12 12.94 29.82
N ARG A 68 -2.73 11.70 29.56
CA ARG A 68 -2.47 10.69 30.60
C ARG A 68 -1.23 11.01 31.44
N GLU A 69 -0.26 11.71 30.84
CA GLU A 69 0.98 12.14 31.51
C GLU A 69 0.73 13.30 32.48
N GLU A 70 -0.43 13.98 32.40
CA GLU A 70 -0.85 15.01 33.38
C GLU A 70 -1.03 14.44 34.80
N GLY A 71 -1.21 13.12 34.94
CA GLY A 71 -1.42 12.46 36.22
C GLY A 71 -2.57 13.08 37.00
N VAL A 72 -2.32 13.48 38.25
CA VAL A 72 -3.31 14.12 39.13
C VAL A 72 -3.77 15.51 38.67
N CYS A 73 -3.06 16.14 37.72
CA CYS A 73 -3.47 17.42 37.13
C CYS A 73 -4.56 17.24 36.06
N PHE A 74 -4.79 16.00 35.61
CA PHE A 74 -5.83 15.71 34.63
C PHE A 74 -7.21 15.97 35.21
N VAL A 75 -7.93 16.88 34.56
CA VAL A 75 -9.36 17.11 34.81
C VAL A 75 -10.16 16.41 33.70
N PRO A 76 -11.04 15.44 34.03
CA PRO A 76 -11.90 14.81 33.05
C PRO A 76 -12.77 15.83 32.31
N PRO A 77 -13.12 15.56 31.03
CA PRO A 77 -14.00 16.44 30.28
C PRO A 77 -15.40 16.50 30.91
N ASP A 78 -16.14 17.55 30.58
CA ASP A 78 -17.56 17.65 30.95
C ASP A 78 -18.34 16.43 30.42
N THR A 79 -19.12 15.79 31.28
CA THR A 79 -19.96 14.64 30.92
C THR A 79 -21.40 15.05 30.63
N SER A 80 -21.69 16.34 30.56
CA SER A 80 -23.00 16.85 30.16
C SER A 80 -23.41 16.28 28.79
N PHE A 81 -24.70 16.01 28.64
CA PHE A 81 -25.26 15.45 27.41
C PHE A 81 -24.91 16.31 26.19
N ALA A 82 -24.99 17.64 26.31
CA ALA A 82 -24.68 18.56 25.23
C ALA A 82 -23.22 18.46 24.77
N TYR A 83 -22.26 18.39 25.71
CA TYR A 83 -20.85 18.22 25.40
C TYR A 83 -20.59 16.87 24.72
N VAL A 84 -21.12 15.78 25.28
CA VAL A 84 -20.94 14.43 24.72
C VAL A 84 -21.55 14.31 23.33
N GLN A 85 -22.72 14.91 23.08
CA GLN A 85 -23.31 14.95 21.73
C GLN A 85 -22.45 15.71 20.74
N LYS A 86 -21.90 16.86 21.14
CA LYS A 86 -20.95 17.61 20.31
C LYS A 86 -19.70 16.78 20.00
N LEU A 87 -19.15 16.08 21.00
CA LEU A 87 -18.00 15.20 20.82
C LEU A 87 -18.29 14.04 19.86
N ARG A 88 -19.46 13.40 19.97
CA ARG A 88 -19.91 12.36 19.03
C ARG A 88 -19.98 12.89 17.59
N HIS A 89 -20.49 14.11 17.42
CA HIS A 89 -20.55 14.75 16.12
C HIS A 89 -19.14 14.98 15.54
N LEU A 90 -18.23 15.57 16.31
CA LEU A 90 -16.86 15.83 15.89
C LEU A 90 -16.09 14.54 15.54
N VAL A 91 -16.19 13.50 16.37
CA VAL A 91 -15.55 12.20 16.09
C VAL A 91 -16.10 11.57 14.81
N LYS A 92 -17.41 11.71 14.56
CA LYS A 92 -18.01 11.25 13.31
C LYS A 92 -17.49 12.03 12.10
N GLU A 93 -17.34 13.35 12.21
CA GLU A 93 -16.75 14.17 11.15
C GLU A 93 -15.31 13.74 10.85
N GLU A 94 -14.50 13.51 11.89
CA GLU A 94 -13.13 13.00 11.77
C GLU A 94 -13.09 11.63 11.09
N GLU A 95 -13.95 10.69 11.48
CA GLU A 95 -14.08 9.37 10.83
C GLU A 95 -14.40 9.51 9.34
N THR A 96 -15.32 10.41 8.97
CA THR A 96 -15.63 10.65 7.56
C THR A 96 -14.44 11.22 6.79
N LEU A 97 -13.65 12.09 7.42
CA LEU A 97 -12.47 12.67 6.82
C LEU A 97 -11.35 11.63 6.65
N HIS A 98 -11.16 10.76 7.65
CA HIS A 98 -10.26 9.61 7.56
C HIS A 98 -10.66 8.70 6.38
N GLN A 99 -11.94 8.36 6.26
CA GLN A 99 -12.40 7.54 5.13
C GLN A 99 -12.15 8.23 3.78
N LYS A 100 -12.43 9.54 3.67
CA LYS A 100 -12.11 10.32 2.46
C LYS A 100 -10.62 10.30 2.12
N ARG A 101 -9.74 10.41 3.12
CA ARG A 101 -8.28 10.30 2.92
C ARG A 101 -7.90 8.92 2.38
N LYS A 102 -8.42 7.84 2.98
CA LYS A 102 -8.20 6.46 2.52
C LYS A 102 -8.69 6.27 1.09
N ASP A 103 -9.91 6.71 0.78
CA ASP A 103 -10.50 6.58 -0.56
C ASP A 103 -9.68 7.35 -1.59
N HIS A 104 -9.28 8.59 -1.28
CA HIS A 104 -8.44 9.38 -2.17
C HIS A 104 -7.07 8.71 -2.35
N PHE A 105 -6.41 8.30 -1.28
CA PHE A 105 -5.12 7.60 -1.31
C PHE A 105 -5.18 6.31 -2.15
N PHE A 106 -6.27 5.56 -2.06
CA PHE A 106 -6.47 4.33 -2.85
C PHE A 106 -7.05 4.58 -4.24
N SER A 107 -7.24 5.83 -4.65
CA SER A 107 -7.74 6.19 -5.98
C SER A 107 -6.59 6.42 -6.97
N ARG A 108 -6.85 6.21 -8.26
CA ARG A 108 -5.88 6.53 -9.33
C ARG A 108 -5.47 8.00 -9.38
N ALA A 109 -6.28 8.90 -8.80
CA ALA A 109 -6.06 10.34 -8.81
C ALA A 109 -5.00 10.80 -7.81
N PHE A 110 -4.68 9.99 -6.79
CA PHE A 110 -3.64 10.35 -5.83
C PHE A 110 -2.26 10.32 -6.48
N SER A 111 -1.52 11.40 -6.27
CA SER A 111 -0.16 11.61 -6.74
C SER A 111 0.81 11.74 -5.56
N LEU A 112 1.98 11.12 -5.68
CA LEU A 112 3.04 11.22 -4.68
C LEU A 112 3.60 12.64 -4.54
N GLU A 113 3.59 13.41 -5.63
CA GLU A 113 4.15 14.77 -5.69
C GLU A 113 3.14 15.81 -5.20
N SER A 114 1.85 15.53 -5.40
CA SER A 114 0.74 16.38 -4.97
C SER A 114 -0.38 15.52 -4.38
N PRO A 115 -0.26 15.16 -3.09
CA PRO A 115 -1.25 14.33 -2.38
C PRO A 115 -2.66 14.93 -2.34
N GLY A 116 -2.77 16.25 -2.48
CA GLY A 116 -4.03 16.99 -2.42
C GLY A 116 -4.37 17.53 -1.02
N PRO A 117 -5.45 18.32 -0.91
CA PRO A 117 -5.78 19.10 0.30
C PRO A 117 -6.27 18.25 1.47
N LEU A 118 -6.56 16.97 1.25
CA LEU A 118 -6.98 16.06 2.33
C LEU A 118 -5.80 15.63 3.22
N PHE A 119 -4.56 15.88 2.80
CA PHE A 119 -3.35 15.47 3.51
C PHE A 119 -2.58 16.67 4.05
N PRO A 120 -1.70 16.44 5.05
CA PRO A 120 -0.87 17.50 5.60
C PRO A 120 -0.06 18.20 4.49
N PRO A 121 0.03 19.55 4.48
CA PRO A 121 0.78 20.29 3.47
C PRO A 121 2.25 19.85 3.37
N SER A 122 2.83 19.36 4.48
CA SER A 122 4.19 18.82 4.56
C SER A 122 4.44 17.56 3.73
N TRP A 123 3.39 16.92 3.21
CA TRP A 123 3.52 15.80 2.28
C TRP A 123 3.76 16.25 0.84
N THR A 124 3.41 17.49 0.50
CA THR A 124 3.71 18.06 -0.81
C THR A 124 5.21 18.30 -0.91
N ALA A 125 5.86 17.77 -1.95
CA ALA A 125 7.30 17.94 -2.11
C ALA A 125 7.64 19.42 -2.24
N ALA A 126 8.42 19.97 -1.29
CA ALA A 126 8.80 21.39 -1.25
C ALA A 126 9.68 21.85 -2.44
N VAL A 127 10.07 20.93 -3.33
CA VAL A 127 11.03 21.16 -4.41
C VAL A 127 10.34 21.06 -5.76
N GLN A 128 9.54 22.07 -6.10
CA GLN A 128 9.37 22.50 -7.50
C GLN A 128 10.43 23.58 -7.82
N ILE A 129 11.69 23.33 -7.47
CA ILE A 129 12.79 24.23 -7.86
C ILE A 129 13.09 23.95 -9.32
N ALA A 130 12.39 24.69 -10.20
CA ALA A 130 12.73 24.98 -11.59
C ALA A 130 13.50 23.88 -12.33
N ARG A 131 13.06 22.62 -12.25
CA ARG A 131 13.46 21.65 -13.26
C ARG A 131 12.75 22.12 -14.53
N PRO A 132 13.51 22.57 -15.55
CA PRO A 132 12.90 22.97 -16.81
C PRO A 132 11.99 21.84 -17.23
N GLU A 133 10.76 22.19 -17.62
CA GLU A 133 9.73 21.28 -18.09
C GLU A 133 10.30 20.42 -19.22
N ALA A 134 11.01 19.36 -18.87
CA ALA A 134 11.50 18.36 -19.79
C ALA A 134 10.28 17.54 -20.18
N SER A 135 9.48 18.15 -21.04
CA SER A 135 8.61 17.55 -22.04
C SER A 135 7.89 16.29 -21.54
N GLY A 136 6.73 16.49 -20.91
CA GLY A 136 5.58 15.61 -21.12
C GLY A 136 5.82 14.12 -20.98
N LYS A 137 6.55 13.66 -19.95
CA LYS A 137 6.37 12.28 -19.49
C LYS A 137 4.92 12.17 -19.03
N ARG A 138 4.03 11.80 -19.97
CA ARG A 138 2.69 11.30 -19.69
C ARG A 138 2.86 10.33 -18.53
N GLY A 139 2.37 10.71 -17.35
CA GLY A 139 2.39 9.82 -16.20
C GLY A 139 1.83 8.48 -16.67
N CYS A 140 2.58 7.40 -16.45
CA CYS A 140 2.14 6.07 -16.83
C CYS A 140 0.73 5.89 -16.26
N GLN A 141 -0.25 5.71 -17.14
CA GLN A 141 -1.63 5.60 -16.73
C GLN A 141 -1.74 4.35 -15.84
N LEU A 142 -1.90 4.54 -14.53
CA LEU A 142 -2.02 3.42 -13.59
C LEU A 142 -3.35 2.73 -13.82
N HIS A 143 -3.40 1.41 -13.89
CA HIS A 143 -4.61 0.61 -14.03
C HIS A 143 -4.90 -0.11 -12.71
N ALA A 144 -6.15 -0.04 -12.24
CA ALA A 144 -6.53 -0.68 -10.98
C ALA A 144 -6.60 -2.20 -11.16
N CYS A 145 -6.02 -2.93 -10.21
CA CYS A 145 -5.91 -4.38 -10.24
C CYS A 145 -6.62 -5.01 -9.04
N PRO A 146 -7.98 -5.03 -9.03
CA PRO A 146 -8.75 -5.45 -7.85
C PRO A 146 -8.50 -6.91 -7.44
N ASN A 147 -8.17 -7.78 -8.39
CA ASN A 147 -7.91 -9.20 -8.13
C ASN A 147 -6.75 -9.41 -7.15
N TYR A 148 -5.71 -8.57 -7.20
CA TYR A 148 -4.57 -8.65 -6.28
C TYR A 148 -4.90 -8.20 -4.85
N LYS A 149 -5.97 -7.43 -4.66
CA LYS A 149 -6.40 -7.01 -3.31
C LYS A 149 -6.87 -8.21 -2.49
N ALA A 150 -7.54 -9.17 -3.12
CA ALA A 150 -7.95 -10.42 -2.48
C ALA A 150 -6.75 -11.30 -2.10
N GLN A 151 -5.62 -11.13 -2.79
CA GLN A 151 -4.39 -11.88 -2.59
C GLN A 151 -3.40 -11.17 -1.64
N ALA A 152 -3.89 -10.41 -0.65
CA ALA A 152 -3.04 -9.62 0.26
C ALA A 152 -1.87 -10.41 0.89
N HIS A 153 -2.08 -11.69 1.21
CA HIS A 153 -1.09 -12.58 1.80
C HIS A 153 0.17 -12.78 0.92
N ILE A 154 0.01 -12.66 -0.39
CA ILE A 154 1.09 -12.78 -1.36
C ILE A 154 2.08 -11.61 -1.20
N TRP A 155 1.55 -10.41 -0.95
CA TRP A 155 2.33 -9.19 -0.81
C TRP A 155 3.06 -9.10 0.53
N GLU A 156 2.61 -9.79 1.57
CA GLU A 156 3.23 -9.69 2.91
C GLU A 156 4.74 -9.93 2.90
N LYS A 157 5.23 -10.89 2.10
CA LYS A 157 6.66 -11.18 2.01
C LYS A 157 7.42 -10.08 1.25
N ALA A 158 6.87 -9.61 0.14
CA ALA A 158 7.47 -8.55 -0.68
C ALA A 158 7.51 -7.21 0.09
N LEU A 159 6.40 -6.81 0.71
CA LEU A 159 6.29 -5.58 1.50
C LEU A 159 7.22 -5.56 2.72
N LYS A 160 7.55 -6.72 3.28
CA LYS A 160 8.54 -6.84 4.38
C LYS A 160 9.98 -6.67 3.91
N SER A 161 10.30 -7.01 2.66
CA SER A 161 11.66 -6.89 2.12
C SER A 161 11.92 -5.57 1.41
N ASP A 162 10.87 -4.93 0.88
CA ASP A 162 11.02 -3.74 0.04
C ASP A 162 10.83 -2.44 0.84
N LEU A 163 11.59 -1.42 0.44
CA LEU A 163 11.46 -0.08 1.00
C LEU A 163 10.33 0.68 0.28
N PRO A 164 9.37 1.26 1.02
CA PRO A 164 8.32 2.06 0.41
C PRO A 164 8.91 3.32 -0.25
N VAL A 165 8.44 3.64 -1.45
CA VAL A 165 8.81 4.90 -2.16
C VAL A 165 8.09 6.11 -1.58
N PHE A 166 7.03 5.87 -0.82
CA PHE A 166 6.28 6.86 -0.07
C PHE A 166 5.91 6.28 1.27
N ASP A 167 6.24 6.99 2.34
CA ASP A 167 5.95 6.55 3.70
C ASP A 167 5.72 7.78 4.59
N LYS A 168 4.46 8.04 4.90
CA LYS A 168 4.04 9.22 5.65
C LYS A 168 2.93 8.87 6.63
N SER A 169 2.83 9.63 7.71
CA SER A 169 1.75 9.50 8.69
C SER A 169 0.96 10.79 8.83
N THR A 170 -0.34 10.66 9.07
CA THR A 170 -1.24 11.76 9.45
C THR A 170 -1.21 11.99 10.96
N GLU A 171 -1.87 13.05 11.43
CA GLU A 171 -1.89 13.49 12.83
C GLU A 171 -2.51 12.44 13.77
N ASP A 172 -3.46 11.66 13.27
CA ASP A 172 -4.10 10.52 13.96
C ASP A 172 -3.22 9.26 14.01
N GLY A 173 -1.96 9.35 13.54
CA GLY A 173 -1.01 8.25 13.51
C GLY A 173 -1.24 7.24 12.37
N THR A 174 -2.25 7.43 11.52
CA THR A 174 -2.47 6.56 10.36
C THR A 174 -1.33 6.70 9.37
N ARG A 175 -0.65 5.59 9.07
CA ARG A 175 0.51 5.52 8.17
C ARG A 175 0.08 5.08 6.78
N PHE A 176 0.47 5.82 5.77
CA PHE A 176 0.16 5.60 4.37
C PHE A 176 1.45 5.28 3.63
N ARG A 177 1.48 4.16 2.90
CA ARG A 177 2.66 3.74 2.16
C ARG A 177 2.37 3.35 0.73
N VAL A 178 3.33 3.67 -0.14
CA VAL A 178 3.33 3.23 -1.53
C VAL A 178 4.60 2.45 -1.79
N TYR A 179 4.44 1.25 -2.29
CA TYR A 179 5.52 0.36 -2.72
C TYR A 179 5.47 0.27 -4.24
N LYS A 180 6.63 0.43 -4.89
CA LYS A 180 6.77 0.18 -6.32
C LYS A 180 7.56 -1.11 -6.48
N LEU A 181 6.86 -2.15 -6.89
CA LEU A 181 7.37 -3.49 -7.10
C LEU A 181 7.59 -3.70 -8.61
N GLY A 182 8.62 -4.44 -8.96
CA GLY A 182 9.02 -4.67 -10.35
C GLY A 182 10.39 -4.08 -10.68
N SER A 183 11.04 -4.65 -11.69
CA SER A 183 12.41 -4.33 -12.08
C SER A 183 12.45 -3.45 -13.33
N GLY A 184 12.76 -2.16 -13.16
CA GLY A 184 13.14 -1.24 -14.24
C GLY A 184 12.10 -1.05 -15.34
N ASP A 185 12.56 -1.11 -16.60
CA ASP A 185 11.78 -0.85 -17.83
C ASP A 185 10.60 -1.82 -18.09
N VAL A 186 10.36 -2.77 -17.19
CA VAL A 186 9.33 -3.80 -17.33
C VAL A 186 8.34 -3.64 -16.18
N ARG A 187 7.08 -3.29 -16.54
CA ARG A 187 5.86 -3.22 -15.72
C ARG A 187 6.11 -3.01 -14.21
N THR A 188 5.87 -1.79 -13.76
CA THR A 188 5.84 -1.48 -12.32
C THR A 188 4.44 -1.73 -11.76
N THR A 189 4.39 -2.45 -10.65
CA THR A 189 3.20 -2.64 -9.83
C THR A 189 3.30 -1.73 -8.61
N GLU A 190 2.28 -0.90 -8.41
CA GLU A 190 2.18 0.00 -7.28
C GLU A 190 1.22 -0.58 -6.24
N VAL A 191 1.73 -0.89 -5.05
CA VAL A 191 0.92 -1.38 -3.93
C VAL A 191 0.77 -0.26 -2.91
N ARG A 192 -0.48 0.11 -2.61
CA ARG A 192 -0.82 1.14 -1.63
C ARG A 192 -1.38 0.51 -0.37
N THR A 193 -0.76 0.80 0.75
CA THR A 193 -1.13 0.25 2.06
C THR A 193 -1.44 1.35 3.06
N THR A 194 -2.27 1.01 4.04
CA THR A 194 -2.48 1.83 5.24
C THR A 194 -2.24 1.00 6.48
N ARG A 195 -1.75 1.64 7.54
CA ARG A 195 -1.62 1.06 8.87
C ARG A 195 -2.18 2.04 9.88
N GLU A 196 -3.26 1.64 10.55
CA GLU A 196 -3.79 2.38 11.70
C GLU A 196 -2.83 2.26 12.89
N HIS A 197 -3.08 3.04 13.94
CA HIS A 197 -2.32 2.93 15.18
C HIS A 197 -2.38 1.49 15.72
N ASP A 198 -1.23 0.81 15.80
CA ASP A 198 -1.10 -0.63 16.15
C ASP A 198 -1.87 -1.61 15.28
N GLY A 199 -2.43 -1.09 14.19
CA GLY A 199 -3.01 -1.90 13.15
C GLY A 199 -1.94 -2.74 12.49
N ARG A 200 -2.39 -3.89 12.00
CA ARG A 200 -1.71 -4.60 10.91
C ARG A 200 -1.77 -3.72 9.66
N GLU A 201 -0.73 -3.79 8.86
CA GLU A 201 -0.71 -3.13 7.56
C GLU A 201 -1.70 -3.82 6.62
N ILE A 202 -2.51 -3.02 5.92
CA ILE A 202 -3.57 -3.50 5.04
C ILE A 202 -3.33 -2.96 3.63
N VAL A 203 -3.37 -3.85 2.64
CA VAL A 203 -3.36 -3.49 1.22
C VAL A 203 -4.72 -2.92 0.84
N GLY A 204 -4.78 -1.64 0.50
CA GLY A 204 -6.03 -0.98 0.11
C GLY A 204 -6.23 -0.90 -1.40
N ALA A 205 -5.15 -0.75 -2.17
CA ALA A 205 -5.17 -0.75 -3.63
C ALA A 205 -3.88 -1.31 -4.22
N VAL A 206 -4.01 -1.90 -5.41
CA VAL A 206 -2.90 -2.36 -6.25
C VAL A 206 -3.13 -1.80 -7.65
N PHE A 207 -2.10 -1.23 -8.25
CA PHE A 207 -2.12 -0.70 -9.60
C PHE A 207 -1.00 -1.27 -10.45
N SER A 208 -1.25 -1.42 -11.75
CA SER A 208 -0.23 -1.75 -12.74
C SER A 208 0.00 -0.54 -13.67
N SER A 209 1.24 -0.32 -14.06
CA SER A 209 1.59 0.75 -15.01
C SER A 209 1.21 0.45 -16.46
N GLN A 210 0.78 -0.78 -16.76
CA GLN A 210 0.34 -1.21 -18.09
C GLN A 210 -1.15 -1.58 -18.07
N PRO A 211 -1.92 -1.28 -19.14
CA PRO A 211 -3.29 -1.75 -19.26
C PRO A 211 -3.35 -3.27 -19.20
N TRP A 212 -4.25 -3.74 -18.36
CA TRP A 212 -4.57 -5.15 -18.26
C TRP A 212 -5.38 -5.54 -19.49
N ASN A 213 -4.73 -6.13 -20.49
CA ASN A 213 -5.39 -6.70 -21.66
C ASN A 213 -5.91 -8.12 -21.34
N ASP A 214 -6.74 -8.23 -20.30
CA ASP A 214 -7.04 -9.53 -19.63
C ASP A 214 -7.85 -10.47 -20.51
N THR A 215 -8.75 -9.92 -21.32
CA THR A 215 -9.74 -10.75 -22.03
C THR A 215 -9.41 -10.99 -23.49
N SER A 216 -8.52 -10.21 -24.10
CA SER A 216 -8.25 -10.36 -25.54
C SER A 216 -7.12 -11.34 -25.87
N ARG A 217 -6.35 -11.79 -24.87
CA ARG A 217 -5.13 -12.59 -25.11
C ARG A 217 -5.33 -14.09 -24.93
N GLN A 218 -6.19 -14.52 -24.00
CA GLN A 218 -6.42 -15.94 -23.76
C GLN A 218 -7.07 -16.66 -24.96
N ASP A 219 -7.90 -15.96 -25.74
CA ASP A 219 -8.58 -16.57 -26.90
C ASP A 219 -7.81 -16.39 -28.23
N LYS A 220 -6.76 -15.56 -28.25
CA LYS A 220 -5.95 -15.36 -29.44
C LYS A 220 -4.81 -16.37 -29.44
N GLY A 221 -5.01 -17.47 -30.17
CA GLY A 221 -3.93 -18.41 -30.46
C GLY A 221 -2.71 -17.66 -31.02
N ILE A 222 -1.53 -17.99 -30.50
CA ILE A 222 -0.27 -17.40 -30.95
C ILE A 222 0.09 -18.01 -32.30
N ARG A 223 0.38 -17.17 -33.29
CA ARG A 223 0.76 -17.69 -34.61
C ARG A 223 2.22 -18.11 -34.60
N ASP A 224 2.52 -19.21 -35.28
CA ASP A 224 3.90 -19.72 -35.39
C ASP A 224 4.86 -18.72 -36.03
N ASP A 225 4.39 -17.80 -36.87
CA ASP A 225 5.21 -16.79 -37.54
C ASP A 225 5.46 -15.53 -36.70
N GLU A 226 4.90 -15.43 -35.50
CA GLU A 226 5.18 -14.32 -34.59
C GLU A 226 6.65 -14.34 -34.17
N ARG A 227 7.26 -13.15 -34.16
CA ARG A 227 8.68 -13.02 -33.84
C ARG A 227 8.86 -12.83 -32.35
N ILE A 228 9.78 -13.58 -31.75
CA ILE A 228 10.17 -13.35 -30.36
C ILE A 228 11.05 -12.10 -30.32
N VAL A 229 10.64 -11.07 -29.59
CA VAL A 229 11.34 -9.77 -29.52
C VAL A 229 12.07 -9.57 -28.19
N LYS A 230 11.67 -10.30 -27.14
CA LYS A 230 12.29 -10.19 -25.82
C LYS A 230 12.16 -11.51 -25.06
N ALA A 231 13.20 -11.86 -24.32
CA ALA A 231 13.14 -12.92 -23.33
C ALA A 231 13.52 -12.37 -21.96
N THR A 232 12.78 -12.77 -20.94
CA THR A 232 13.08 -12.43 -19.55
C THR A 232 13.07 -13.70 -18.71
N GLU A 233 14.18 -13.96 -18.04
CA GLU A 233 14.30 -15.07 -17.10
C GLU A 233 13.95 -14.60 -15.70
N TYR A 234 13.08 -15.38 -15.04
CA TYR A 234 12.56 -15.13 -13.72
C TYR A 234 12.91 -16.29 -12.79
N VAL A 235 13.16 -15.95 -11.52
CA VAL A 235 13.29 -16.91 -10.43
C VAL A 235 12.25 -16.59 -9.34
N GLN A 236 11.44 -17.58 -8.98
CA GLN A 236 10.41 -17.46 -7.95
C GLN A 236 10.66 -18.47 -6.83
N SER A 237 10.41 -18.06 -5.58
CA SER A 237 10.46 -19.01 -4.45
C SER A 237 9.26 -19.95 -4.50
N LYS A 238 9.50 -21.26 -4.33
CA LYS A 238 8.41 -22.24 -4.28
C LYS A 238 7.48 -21.98 -3.10
N ARG A 239 6.18 -22.20 -3.27
CA ARG A 239 5.18 -22.07 -2.18
C ARG A 239 5.49 -22.98 -0.97
N SER A 240 6.18 -24.10 -1.19
CA SER A 240 6.64 -25.01 -0.12
C SER A 240 7.80 -24.45 0.73
N GLY A 241 8.37 -23.30 0.36
CA GLY A 241 9.51 -22.67 1.04
C GLY A 241 10.86 -23.36 0.79
N LYS A 242 10.89 -24.50 0.09
CA LYS A 242 12.13 -25.22 -0.23
C LYS A 242 12.44 -25.13 -1.73
N GLY A 243 13.40 -24.28 -2.06
CA GLY A 243 13.93 -24.11 -3.42
C GLY A 243 13.25 -23.01 -4.24
N TYR A 244 13.64 -22.95 -5.51
CA TYR A 244 13.21 -21.95 -6.47
C TYR A 244 12.70 -22.62 -7.74
N ASP A 245 11.78 -21.94 -8.41
CA ASP A 245 11.34 -22.25 -9.76
C ASP A 245 11.90 -21.17 -10.69
N CYS A 246 12.58 -21.59 -11.75
CA CYS A 246 13.03 -20.70 -12.80
C CYS A 246 12.14 -20.87 -14.03
N TYR A 247 11.80 -19.78 -14.68
CA TYR A 247 11.03 -19.81 -15.93
C TYR A 247 11.43 -18.63 -16.81
N VAL A 248 11.21 -18.77 -18.10
CA VAL A 248 11.48 -17.73 -19.10
C VAL A 248 10.15 -17.28 -19.68
N VAL A 249 9.97 -15.96 -19.77
CA VAL A 249 8.87 -15.32 -20.47
C VAL A 249 9.41 -14.77 -21.79
N LEU A 250 8.81 -15.20 -22.89
CA LEU A 250 9.13 -14.77 -24.24
C LEU A 250 8.01 -13.86 -24.72
N GLU A 251 8.34 -12.60 -25.02
CA GLU A 251 7.39 -11.63 -25.56
C GLU A 251 7.50 -11.61 -27.09
N THR A 252 6.36 -11.66 -27.79
CA THR A 252 6.32 -11.60 -29.26
C THR A 252 6.14 -10.18 -29.79
N ASP A 253 6.40 -9.96 -31.08
CA ASP A 253 6.19 -8.68 -31.77
C ASP A 253 4.70 -8.27 -31.84
N LYS A 254 3.78 -9.22 -31.64
CA LYS A 254 2.33 -8.97 -31.50
C LYS A 254 1.91 -8.74 -30.05
N GLY A 255 2.85 -8.81 -29.12
CA GLY A 255 2.64 -8.61 -27.70
C GLY A 255 2.01 -9.82 -27.00
N ASN A 256 2.13 -11.02 -27.57
CA ASN A 256 1.80 -12.25 -26.85
C ASN A 256 2.94 -12.64 -25.92
N ASP A 257 2.63 -13.38 -24.86
CA ASP A 257 3.58 -13.81 -23.86
C ASP A 257 3.58 -15.35 -23.81
N ILE A 258 4.74 -15.98 -23.97
CA ILE A 258 4.92 -17.43 -23.84
C ILE A 258 5.77 -17.70 -22.62
N VAL A 259 5.25 -18.51 -21.68
CA VAL A 259 6.00 -18.96 -20.51
C VAL A 259 6.54 -20.34 -20.78
N THR A 260 7.86 -20.47 -20.67
CA THR A 260 8.53 -21.76 -20.73
C THR A 260 9.18 -22.06 -19.38
N LYS A 261 8.93 -23.25 -18.84
CA LYS A 261 9.52 -23.72 -17.58
C LYS A 261 10.03 -25.14 -17.75
N ASP A 262 11.26 -25.35 -17.29
CA ASP A 262 11.84 -26.69 -17.16
C ASP A 262 11.58 -27.20 -15.75
N LEU A 263 10.95 -28.37 -15.64
CA LEU A 263 10.66 -29.01 -14.37
C LEU A 263 11.84 -29.89 -13.94
N ILE A 264 11.91 -30.22 -12.65
CA ILE A 264 13.04 -30.99 -12.08
C ILE A 264 13.12 -32.41 -12.68
N ASP A 265 12.00 -32.95 -13.13
CA ASP A 265 11.90 -34.23 -13.83
C ASP A 265 12.37 -34.14 -15.30
N GLY A 266 12.81 -32.97 -15.76
CA GLY A 266 13.18 -32.68 -17.15
C GLY A 266 11.97 -32.44 -18.06
N THR A 267 10.76 -32.37 -17.50
CA THR A 267 9.56 -32.07 -18.27
C THR A 267 9.54 -30.59 -18.63
N PHE A 268 9.53 -30.31 -19.93
CA PHE A 268 9.38 -28.97 -20.45
C PHE A 268 7.89 -28.59 -20.52
N THR A 269 7.53 -27.48 -19.90
CA THR A 269 6.18 -26.92 -19.96
C THR A 269 6.19 -25.60 -20.72
N ARG A 270 5.20 -25.44 -21.61
CA ARG A 270 4.95 -24.22 -22.39
C ARG A 270 3.50 -23.81 -22.14
N ASP A 271 3.32 -22.55 -21.80
CA ASP A 271 2.01 -21.95 -21.57
C ASP A 271 1.91 -20.65 -22.35
N GLU A 272 0.84 -20.50 -23.12
CA GLU A 272 0.63 -19.37 -24.02
C GLU A 272 -0.36 -18.39 -23.41
N ASN A 273 0.05 -17.14 -23.27
CA ASN A 273 -0.71 -16.08 -22.62
C ASN A 273 -1.32 -16.50 -21.26
N PRO A 274 -0.53 -17.05 -20.31
CA PRO A 274 -1.07 -17.47 -19.03
C PRO A 274 -1.74 -16.30 -18.31
N GLY A 275 -2.98 -16.53 -17.85
CA GLY A 275 -3.75 -15.50 -17.14
C GLY A 275 -3.12 -15.05 -15.83
N ASP A 276 -2.26 -15.89 -15.24
CA ASP A 276 -1.56 -15.62 -13.97
C ASP A 276 -0.13 -15.06 -14.16
N LEU A 277 0.27 -14.70 -15.39
CA LEU A 277 1.64 -14.27 -15.68
C LEU A 277 2.07 -13.07 -14.85
N GLU A 278 1.20 -12.07 -14.69
CA GLU A 278 1.51 -10.87 -13.93
C GLU A 278 1.65 -11.19 -12.43
N GLU A 279 0.80 -12.07 -11.89
CA GLU A 279 0.92 -12.53 -10.50
C GLU A 279 2.28 -13.22 -10.31
N ARG A 280 2.62 -14.15 -11.21
CA ARG A 280 3.87 -14.91 -11.16
C ARG A 280 5.10 -14.02 -11.28
N THR A 281 5.09 -13.05 -12.20
CA THR A 281 6.24 -12.16 -12.44
C THR A 281 6.41 -11.11 -11.35
N SER A 282 5.32 -10.62 -10.74
CA SER A 282 5.39 -9.67 -9.62
C SER A 282 6.06 -10.23 -8.36
N LEU A 283 6.04 -11.57 -8.21
CA LEU A 283 6.65 -12.28 -7.08
C LEU A 283 8.01 -12.88 -7.40
N ALA A 284 8.37 -12.88 -8.68
CA ALA A 284 9.64 -13.39 -9.13
C ALA A 284 10.68 -12.28 -9.18
N LYS A 285 11.94 -12.67 -9.05
CA LYS A 285 13.07 -11.80 -9.33
C LYS A 285 13.48 -12.01 -10.78
N VAL A 286 13.72 -10.91 -11.50
CA VAL A 286 14.34 -10.99 -12.83
C VAL A 286 15.82 -11.35 -12.64
N VAL A 287 16.25 -12.43 -13.27
CA VAL A 287 17.65 -12.87 -13.31
C VAL A 287 18.37 -12.19 -14.47
N ARG A 288 17.71 -12.15 -15.64
CA ARG A 288 18.22 -11.48 -16.85
C ARG A 288 17.09 -11.16 -17.82
N THR A 289 17.34 -10.16 -18.67
CA THR A 289 16.47 -9.77 -19.78
C THR A 289 17.33 -9.50 -21.00
N ASP A 290 16.87 -9.89 -22.19
CA ASP A 290 17.50 -9.50 -23.45
C ASP A 290 16.45 -9.24 -24.53
N ARG A 291 16.81 -8.41 -25.50
CA ARG A 291 16.01 -8.15 -26.69
C ARG A 291 16.53 -9.05 -27.81
N CYS A 292 15.67 -9.96 -28.26
CA CYS A 292 15.92 -10.86 -29.36
C CYS A 292 15.94 -10.06 -30.67
N SER A 293 17.10 -9.47 -30.98
CA SER A 293 17.34 -8.66 -32.17
C SER A 293 18.10 -9.43 -33.25
N ILE A 294 18.69 -10.59 -32.90
CA ILE A 294 19.58 -11.37 -33.74
C ILE A 294 18.87 -12.67 -34.15
N GLY A 295 18.58 -12.79 -35.44
CA GLY A 295 17.83 -13.92 -36.01
C GLY A 295 16.33 -13.71 -35.86
N ASN A 296 15.58 -13.77 -36.95
CA ASN A 296 14.11 -13.69 -36.96
C ASN A 296 13.49 -14.94 -36.31
N VAL A 297 13.81 -15.20 -35.04
CA VAL A 297 13.34 -16.36 -34.30
C VAL A 297 11.85 -16.21 -34.10
N THR A 298 11.13 -17.22 -34.55
CA THR A 298 9.68 -17.28 -34.52
C THR A 298 9.17 -18.23 -33.44
N VAL A 299 7.89 -18.15 -33.13
CA VAL A 299 7.21 -19.08 -32.22
C VAL A 299 7.25 -20.51 -32.76
N GLY A 300 7.21 -20.70 -34.08
CA GLY A 300 7.36 -21.98 -34.74
C GLY A 300 8.77 -22.58 -34.56
N ASP A 301 9.81 -21.75 -34.63
CA ASP A 301 11.19 -22.19 -34.35
C ASP A 301 11.32 -22.74 -32.92
N LEU A 302 10.66 -22.07 -31.96
CA LEU A 302 10.60 -22.53 -30.57
C LEU A 302 9.91 -23.89 -30.44
N ALA A 303 8.82 -24.12 -31.18
CA ALA A 303 8.11 -25.40 -31.17
C ALA A 303 8.95 -26.55 -31.76
N ASN A 304 9.77 -26.24 -32.77
CA ASN A 304 10.66 -27.22 -33.42
C ASN A 304 11.93 -27.52 -32.61
N CYS A 305 12.31 -26.65 -31.68
CA CYS A 305 13.41 -26.90 -30.76
C CYS A 305 12.99 -27.88 -29.65
N GLN A 306 13.13 -29.19 -29.91
CA GLN A 306 12.95 -30.25 -28.91
C GLN A 306 13.99 -30.23 -27.77
N SER A 307 15.10 -29.51 -27.93
CA SER A 307 16.13 -29.38 -26.89
C SER A 307 15.85 -28.18 -25.98
N ALA A 308 15.98 -28.40 -24.67
CA ALA A 308 15.82 -27.42 -23.60
C ALA A 308 16.06 -25.97 -24.06
N VAL A 309 14.97 -25.20 -24.17
CA VAL A 309 14.98 -23.75 -24.47
C VAL A 309 16.00 -23.03 -23.58
N TYR A 310 16.22 -23.53 -22.36
CA TYR A 310 17.28 -23.09 -21.47
C TYR A 310 18.70 -23.15 -22.07
N SER A 311 19.09 -24.27 -22.69
CA SER A 311 20.37 -24.44 -23.40
C SER A 311 20.46 -23.46 -24.57
N TRP A 312 19.38 -23.27 -25.30
CA TRP A 312 19.33 -22.34 -26.42
C TRP A 312 19.48 -20.88 -25.95
N VAL A 313 18.66 -20.46 -24.97
CA VAL A 313 18.71 -19.12 -24.38
C VAL A 313 20.06 -18.87 -23.70
N THR A 314 20.67 -19.85 -23.01
CA THR A 314 22.04 -19.65 -22.49
C THR A 314 23.09 -19.58 -23.60
N LYS A 315 23.01 -20.42 -24.63
CA LYS A 315 23.99 -20.46 -25.73
C LYS A 315 23.97 -19.18 -26.56
N TYR A 316 22.81 -18.68 -26.96
CA TYR A 316 22.72 -17.47 -27.80
C TYR A 316 22.97 -16.18 -27.02
N PHE A 317 22.60 -16.12 -25.73
CA PHE A 317 22.80 -14.92 -24.92
C PHE A 317 24.26 -14.73 -24.50
N ASN A 318 24.99 -15.84 -24.27
CA ASN A 318 26.42 -15.76 -23.98
C ASN A 318 27.24 -15.27 -25.20
N VAL A 319 26.78 -15.56 -26.43
CA VAL A 319 27.47 -15.11 -27.66
C VAL A 319 27.29 -13.60 -27.87
N ALA A 320 26.10 -13.05 -27.62
CA ALA A 320 25.83 -11.62 -27.75
C ALA A 320 26.53 -10.77 -26.66
N SER A 321 26.76 -11.33 -25.47
CA SER A 321 27.46 -10.62 -24.38
C SER A 321 28.97 -10.55 -24.57
N SER A 322 29.56 -11.46 -25.37
CA SER A 322 31.00 -11.51 -25.68
C SER A 322 31.43 -10.55 -26.81
N THR A 323 30.46 -9.96 -27.51
CA THR A 323 30.70 -9.07 -28.67
C THR A 323 30.43 -7.59 -28.38
N ARG A 324 30.37 -7.20 -27.10
CA ARG A 324 30.36 -5.80 -26.65
C ARG A 324 31.55 -5.49 -25.76
#